data_AF-A0A7J9HQS8-F1
#
_entry.id   AF-A0A7J9HQS8-F1
#
_cell.length_a   1.000
_cell.length_b   1.000
_cell.length_c   1.000
_cell.angle_alpha   90.00
_cell.angle_beta   90.00
_cell.angle_gamma   90.00
#
_symmetry.space_group_name_H-M   'P 1'
#
loop_
_entity.id
_entity.type
_entity.pdbx_description
1 polymer ?
#
loop_
_entity_poly.entity_id
_entity_poly.type
_entity_poly.pdbx_seq_one_letter_code
_entity_poly.pdbx_strand_id
1 'polypeptide(L)'
;MTGIAVIARDFNGKILDGINALVQTTSVRVAEALGFNSCQKRRQWQSIIFESYNKQLIYLVKNKSFTCWGSLAIEQDIVSLLNSVSACFAFIPWTANKAVDWIVQCA
;
A
#
# COMPACT_ATOMS: atom_id res chain seq x y z
N MET A 1 1.67 -6.13 -17.08
CA MET A 1 1.63 -6.67 -15.71
C MET A 1 2.61 -5.88 -14.88
N THR A 2 2.28 -5.61 -13.63
CA THR A 2 3.11 -4.85 -12.69
C THR A 2 3.32 -5.69 -11.44
N GLY A 3 4.58 -5.86 -11.02
CA GLY A 3 4.91 -6.51 -9.77
C GLY A 3 4.64 -5.59 -8.59
N ILE A 4 4.08 -6.15 -7.52
CA ILE A 4 3.90 -5.47 -6.25
C ILE A 4 4.40 -6.34 -5.11
N ALA A 5 5.10 -5.69 -4.18
CA ALA A 5 5.28 -6.22 -2.85
C ALA A 5 4.76 -5.23 -1.80
N VAL A 6 4.18 -5.77 -0.73
CA VAL A 6 3.82 -5.03 0.49
C VAL A 6 4.34 -5.84 1.66
N ILE A 7 5.03 -5.18 2.58
CA ILE A 7 5.51 -5.80 3.82
C ILE A 7 4.81 -5.11 4.98
N ALA A 8 4.30 -5.90 5.91
CA ALA A 8 3.81 -5.42 7.18
C ALA A 8 4.80 -5.78 8.28
N ARG A 9 5.09 -4.81 9.13
CA ARG A 9 6.03 -4.95 10.25
C ARG A 9 5.43 -4.38 11.52
N ASP A 10 5.84 -4.92 12.66
CA ASP A 10 5.55 -4.31 13.96
C ASP A 10 6.44 -3.08 14.22
N PHE A 11 6.23 -2.43 15.37
CA PHE A 11 6.99 -1.25 15.78
C PHE A 11 8.48 -1.52 16.02
N ASN A 12 8.88 -2.79 16.23
CA ASN A 12 10.28 -3.20 16.38
C ASN A 12 10.92 -3.54 15.01
N GLY A 13 10.16 -3.41 13.92
CA GLY A 13 10.62 -3.76 12.58
C GLY A 13 10.55 -5.26 12.26
N LYS A 14 9.95 -6.09 13.13
CA LYS A 14 9.74 -7.51 12.83
C LYS A 14 8.68 -7.66 11.76
N ILE A 15 8.98 -8.40 10.69
CA ILE A 15 8.02 -8.70 9.63
C ILE A 15 6.92 -9.60 10.19
N LEU A 16 5.67 -9.17 10.03
CA LEU A 16 4.48 -9.89 10.48
C LEU A 16 3.78 -10.60 9.32
N ASP A 17 3.78 -9.95 8.15
CA ASP A 17 3.11 -10.44 6.95
C ASP A 17 3.68 -9.75 5.71
N GLY A 18 3.32 -10.27 4.54
CA GLY A 18 3.61 -9.64 3.28
C GLY A 18 2.85 -10.25 2.12
N ILE A 19 2.77 -9.48 1.05
CA ILE A 19 2.22 -9.92 -0.22
C ILE A 19 3.24 -9.64 -1.29
N ASN A 20 3.44 -10.62 -2.17
CA ASN A 20 4.11 -10.46 -3.44
C ASN A 20 3.16 -10.95 -4.53
N ALA A 21 2.87 -10.13 -5.53
CA ALA A 21 1.93 -10.48 -6.58
C ALA A 21 2.21 -9.77 -7.91
N LEU A 22 1.78 -10.39 -9.00
CA LEU A 22 1.65 -9.74 -10.30
C LEU A 22 0.22 -9.26 -10.47
N VAL A 23 0.03 -7.95 -10.62
CA VAL A 23 -1.26 -7.33 -10.86
C VAL A 23 -1.37 -6.83 -12.30
N GLN A 24 -2.53 -7.08 -12.91
CA GLN A 24 -2.83 -6.61 -14.25
C GLN A 24 -3.37 -5.18 -14.19
N THR A 25 -2.45 -4.23 -14.05
CA THR A 25 -2.74 -2.81 -14.06
C THR A 25 -1.64 -2.06 -14.81
N THR A 26 -1.96 -0.90 -15.35
CA THR A 26 -0.99 0.08 -15.89
C THR A 26 -0.66 1.17 -14.88
N SER A 27 -1.35 1.20 -13.73
CA SER A 27 -1.20 2.19 -12.68
C SER A 27 -0.52 1.59 -11.46
N VAL A 28 0.71 2.04 -11.17
CA VAL A 28 1.47 1.65 -9.96
C VAL A 28 0.67 1.97 -8.69
N ARG A 29 -0.11 3.06 -8.70
CA ARG A 29 -1.00 3.45 -7.60
C ARG A 29 -2.04 2.38 -7.29
N VAL A 30 -2.67 1.85 -8.35
CA VAL A 30 -3.65 0.76 -8.24
C VAL A 30 -2.98 -0.51 -7.74
N ALA A 31 -1.74 -0.77 -8.17
CA ALA A 31 -0.98 -1.90 -7.63
C ALA A 31 -0.80 -1.72 -6.12
N GLU A 32 -0.14 -0.65 -5.66
CA GLU A 32 0.16 -0.37 -4.24
C GLU A 32 -1.09 -0.47 -3.36
N ALA A 33 -2.18 0.12 -3.85
CA ALA A 33 -3.51 0.04 -3.27
C ALA A 33 -4.01 -1.39 -3.02
N LEU A 34 -3.95 -2.23 -4.05
CA LEU A 34 -4.43 -3.61 -3.99
C LEU A 34 -3.61 -4.45 -3.01
N GLY A 35 -2.29 -4.27 -2.99
CA GLY A 35 -1.42 -4.97 -2.04
C GLY A 35 -1.76 -4.60 -0.59
N PHE A 36 -1.93 -3.30 -0.32
CA PHE A 36 -2.31 -2.83 1.01
C PHE A 36 -3.68 -3.34 1.46
N ASN A 37 -4.71 -3.23 0.61
CA ASN A 37 -6.06 -3.74 0.89
C ASN A 37 -6.03 -5.25 1.19
N SER A 38 -5.23 -6.01 0.43
CA SER A 38 -5.11 -7.45 0.61
C SER A 38 -4.43 -7.82 1.93
N CYS A 39 -3.37 -7.13 2.34
CA CYS A 39 -2.74 -7.33 3.65
C CYS A 39 -3.71 -6.99 4.78
N GLN A 40 -4.40 -5.86 4.68
CA GLN A 40 -5.30 -5.39 5.72
C GLN A 40 -6.52 -6.31 5.89
N LYS A 41 -7.10 -6.82 4.80
CA LYS A 41 -8.23 -7.77 4.87
C LYS A 41 -7.85 -9.09 5.57
N ARG A 42 -6.60 -9.54 5.44
CA ARG A 42 -6.11 -10.79 6.06
C ARG A 42 -5.93 -10.67 7.58
N ARG A 43 -5.45 -9.52 8.05
CA ARG A 43 -5.01 -9.34 9.44
C ARG A 43 -5.90 -8.42 10.27
N GLN A 44 -6.73 -7.61 9.63
CA GLN A 44 -7.70 -6.70 10.25
C GLN A 44 -7.05 -5.78 11.32
N TRP A 45 -5.88 -5.21 11.01
CA TRP A 45 -5.17 -4.34 11.96
C TRP A 45 -5.97 -3.08 12.27
N GLN A 46 -6.11 -2.73 13.55
CA GLN A 46 -6.89 -1.54 13.95
C GLN A 46 -6.09 -0.25 13.91
N SER A 47 -4.76 -0.34 14.00
CA SER A 47 -3.85 0.80 13.95
C SER A 47 -2.70 0.49 13.01
N ILE A 48 -2.51 1.35 12.01
CA ILE A 48 -1.56 1.12 10.92
C ILE A 48 -0.83 2.41 10.55
N ILE A 49 0.43 2.25 10.14
CA ILE A 49 1.20 3.30 9.47
C ILE A 49 1.42 2.84 8.05
N PHE A 50 0.83 3.55 7.09
CA PHE A 50 1.05 3.32 5.68
C PHE A 50 2.30 4.08 5.23
N GLU A 51 3.34 3.33 4.86
CA GLU A 51 4.60 3.86 4.37
C GLU A 51 4.74 3.60 2.86
N SER A 52 5.12 4.62 2.10
CA SER A 52 5.46 4.48 0.67
C SER A 52 6.52 5.51 0.27
N TYR A 53 7.34 5.19 -0.73
CA TYR A 53 8.23 6.17 -1.36
C TYR A 53 7.51 7.01 -2.43
N ASN A 54 6.25 6.71 -2.72
CA ASN A 54 5.44 7.45 -3.67
C ASN A 54 4.72 8.62 -2.97
N LYS A 55 5.35 9.80 -2.98
CA LYS A 55 4.77 11.02 -2.37
C LYS A 55 3.38 11.37 -2.91
N GLN A 56 3.15 11.15 -4.21
CA GLN A 56 1.87 11.45 -4.83
C GLN A 56 0.77 10.52 -4.29
N LEU A 57 1.07 9.22 -4.13
CA LEU A 57 0.11 8.28 -3.54
C LEU A 57 -0.26 8.69 -2.11
N ILE A 58 0.74 8.98 -1.27
CA ILE A 58 0.52 9.43 0.11
C ILE A 58 -0.37 10.67 0.15
N TYR A 59 -0.10 11.66 -0.71
CA TYR A 59 -0.92 12.87 -0.80
C TYR A 59 -2.37 12.55 -1.19
N LEU A 60 -2.58 11.73 -2.22
CA LEU A 60 -3.90 11.39 -2.72
C LEU A 60 -4.72 10.63 -1.66
N VAL A 61 -4.08 9.65 -1.01
CA VAL A 61 -4.70 8.84 0.04
C VAL A 61 -5.04 9.71 1.25
N LYS A 62 -4.10 10.53 1.72
CA LYS A 62 -4.31 11.44 2.86
C LYS A 62 -5.44 12.44 2.62
N ASN A 63 -5.51 13.01 1.41
CA ASN A 63 -6.50 14.02 1.06
C ASN A 63 -7.78 13.43 0.42
N LYS A 64 -7.88 12.10 0.31
CA LYS A 64 -9.01 11.39 -0.34
C LYS A 64 -9.33 11.95 -1.74
N SER A 65 -8.33 12.48 -2.44
CA SER A 65 -8.48 13.33 -3.62
C SER A 65 -8.19 12.55 -4.90
N PHE A 66 -8.93 11.47 -5.12
CA PHE A 66 -8.75 10.58 -6.25
C PHE A 66 -9.49 11.08 -7.48
N THR A 67 -8.81 11.14 -8.63
CA THR A 67 -9.34 11.76 -9.86
C THR A 67 -9.35 10.83 -11.08
N CYS A 68 -8.82 9.61 -10.94
CA CYS A 68 -8.71 8.68 -12.07
C CYS A 68 -9.85 7.68 -12.07
N TRP A 69 -10.70 7.75 -13.10
CA TRP A 69 -11.90 6.90 -13.22
C TRP A 69 -11.58 5.40 -13.27
N GLY A 70 -10.45 5.01 -13.88
CA GLY A 70 -10.03 3.60 -13.98
C GLY A 70 -9.56 2.99 -12.67
N SER A 71 -9.28 3.80 -11.64
CA SER A 71 -8.82 3.36 -10.32
C SER A 71 -9.82 3.68 -9.21
N LEU A 72 -10.91 4.40 -9.52
CA LEU A 72 -11.83 4.98 -8.54
C LEU A 72 -12.40 3.94 -7.57
N ALA A 73 -12.81 2.76 -8.06
CA ALA A 73 -13.38 1.70 -7.21
C ALA A 73 -12.36 1.17 -6.19
N ILE A 74 -11.12 0.94 -6.62
CA ILE A 74 -10.03 0.45 -5.76
C ILE A 74 -9.63 1.55 -4.77
N GLU A 75 -9.59 2.79 -5.23
CA GLU A 75 -9.26 3.95 -4.41
C GLU A 75 -10.34 4.23 -3.35
N GLN A 76 -11.63 4.08 -3.68
CA GLN A 76 -12.73 4.15 -2.73
C GLN A 76 -12.68 3.03 -1.69
N ASP A 77 -12.34 1.81 -2.12
CA ASP A 77 -12.13 0.67 -1.22
C ASP A 77 -11.04 0.97 -0.18
N ILE A 78 -9.91 1.53 -0.61
CA ILE A 78 -8.84 1.97 0.30
C ILE A 78 -9.34 3.04 1.25
N VAL A 79 -10.04 4.08 0.76
CA VAL A 79 -10.54 5.16 1.62
C VAL A 79 -11.49 4.60 2.66
N SER A 80 -12.40 3.70 2.27
CA SER A 80 -13.33 3.05 3.19
C SER A 80 -12.58 2.25 4.26
N LEU A 81 -11.57 1.49 3.85
CA LEU A 81 -10.74 0.69 4.74
C LEU A 81 -9.83 1.53 5.63
N LEU A 82 -9.35 2.68 5.18
CA LEU A 82 -8.59 3.63 5.99
C LEU A 82 -9.47 4.41 6.96
N ASN A 83 -10.74 4.63 6.62
CA ASN A 83 -11.71 5.25 7.54
C ASN A 83 -12.15 4.29 8.64
N SER A 84 -12.07 2.97 8.42
CA SER A 84 -12.46 1.97 9.42
C SER A 84 -11.35 1.63 10.42
N VAL A 85 -10.16 2.22 10.27
CA VAL A 85 -8.99 1.98 11.13
C VAL A 85 -8.31 3.28 11.53
N SER A 86 -7.49 3.24 12.58
CA SER A 86 -6.57 4.33 12.90
C SER A 86 -5.38 4.28 11.93
N ALA A 87 -5.36 5.15 10.93
CA ALA A 87 -4.31 5.17 9.91
C ALA A 87 -3.47 6.45 9.95
N CYS A 88 -2.15 6.26 9.97
CA CYS A 88 -1.16 7.30 9.72
C CYS A 88 -0.48 7.09 8.37
N PHE A 89 -0.01 8.15 7.73
CA PHE A 89 0.68 8.08 6.44
C PHE A 89 2.07 8.69 6.57
N ALA A 90 3.10 7.96 6.13
CA ALA A 90 4.48 8.41 6.19
C ALA A 90 5.18 8.20 4.85
N PHE A 91 5.84 9.25 4.38
CA PHE A 91 6.76 9.13 3.25
C PHE A 91 8.07 8.56 3.74
N ILE A 92 8.56 7.51 3.09
CA ILE A 92 9.88 6.96 3.35
C ILE A 92 10.78 7.14 2.11
N PRO A 93 12.07 7.44 2.29
CA PRO A 93 13.00 7.46 1.17
C PRO A 93 13.09 6.06 0.55
N TRP A 94 13.33 6.00 -0.76
CA TRP A 94 13.48 4.73 -1.50
C TRP A 94 14.49 3.77 -0.85
N THR A 95 15.58 4.30 -0.28
CA THR A 95 16.60 3.51 0.43
C THR A 95 16.07 2.78 1.67
N ALA A 96 15.02 3.30 2.30
CA ALA A 96 14.33 2.66 3.42
C ALA A 96 13.29 1.63 2.98
N ASN A 97 12.99 1.56 1.67
CA ASN A 97 12.03 0.62 1.08
C ASN A 97 12.70 -0.57 0.35
N LYS A 98 14.03 -0.72 0.46
CA LYS A 98 14.81 -1.74 -0.27
C LYS A 98 14.31 -3.18 -0.08
N ALA A 99 13.78 -3.52 1.10
CA ALA A 99 13.24 -4.85 1.35
C ALA A 99 12.05 -5.17 0.43
N VAL A 100 11.17 -4.18 0.21
CA VAL A 100 10.04 -4.31 -0.70
C VAL A 100 10.54 -4.40 -2.14
N ASP A 101 11.49 -3.55 -2.54
CA ASP A 101 12.04 -3.56 -3.90
C ASP A 101 12.73 -4.89 -4.25
N TRP A 102 13.43 -5.48 -3.29
CA TRP A 102 14.05 -6.80 -3.48
C TRP A 102 13.01 -7.89 -3.68
N ILE A 103 11.90 -7.86 -2.93
CA ILE A 103 10.81 -8.85 -3.07
C ILE A 103 10.09 -8.69 -4.41
N VAL A 104 9.87 -7.47 -4.90
CA VAL A 104 9.25 -7.22 -6.22
C VAL A 104 10.05 -7.87 -7.35
N GLN A 105 11.38 -7.93 -7.25
CA GLN A 105 12.24 -8.57 -8.26
C GLN A 105 12.11 -10.10 -8.29
N CYS A 106 11.57 -10.70 -7.22
CA CYS A 106 11.37 -12.15 -7.11
C CYS A 106 9.95 -12.59 -7.52
N ALA A 107 9.11 -11.67 -8.01
CA ALA A 107 7.71 -11.89 -8.39
C ALA A 107 7.54 -12.44 -9.81
#